data_AF-A0A527X575-F1
#
_entry.id   AF-A0A527X575-F1
#
_cell.length_a   1.000
_cell.length_b   1.000
_cell.length_c   1.000
_cell.angle_alpha   90.00
_cell.angle_beta   90.00
_cell.angle_gamma   90.00
#
_symmetry.space_group_name_H-M   'P 1'
#
loop_
_entity.id
_entity.type
_entity.pdbx_description
1 polymer ?
#
loop_
_entity_poly.entity_id
_entity_poly.type
_entity_poly.pdbx_seq_one_letter_code
_entity_poly.pdbx_strand_id
1 'polypeptide(L)' 'MSDSTASLRREPAKALDPAEFIKANMRLAPVPSVPEVRLYQAHPGSGLRRLLEP' A
#
# COMPACT_ATOMS: atom_id res chain seq x y z
N MET A 1 19.25 -16.54 30.05
CA MET A 1 18.14 -16.30 29.09
C MET A 1 17.50 -14.98 29.49
N SER A 2 17.88 -13.87 28.85
CA SER A 2 17.40 -12.54 29.18
C SER A 2 17.03 -11.83 27.89
N ASP A 3 15.90 -12.22 27.30
CA ASP A 3 15.30 -11.51 26.18
C ASP A 3 14.08 -10.75 26.69
N SER A 4 14.31 -9.48 27.03
CA SER A 4 13.22 -8.52 27.16
C SER A 4 13.73 -7.10 27.13
N THR A 5 13.07 -6.30 26.31
CA THR A 5 13.00 -4.83 26.37
C THR A 5 14.10 -4.00 25.72
N ALA A 6 14.37 -4.26 24.44
CA ALA A 6 14.62 -3.15 23.53
C ALA A 6 13.42 -2.99 22.60
N SER A 7 12.28 -2.57 23.16
CA SER A 7 11.29 -1.85 22.35
C SER A 7 11.99 -0.59 21.89
N LEU A 8 12.59 -0.64 20.70
CA LEU A 8 13.04 0.52 19.96
C LEU A 8 11.92 1.54 20.06
N ARG A 9 12.19 2.66 20.72
CA ARG A 9 11.26 3.78 20.78
C ARG A 9 10.89 4.07 19.34
N ARG A 10 9.67 3.69 18.92
CA ARG A 10 9.10 4.20 17.68
C ARG A 10 9.00 5.69 17.95
N GLU A 11 9.91 6.46 17.35
CA GLU A 11 9.63 7.87 17.22
C GLU A 11 8.22 8.00 16.66
N PRO A 12 7.40 8.92 17.19
CA PRO A 12 6.07 9.13 16.64
C PRO A 12 6.27 9.46 15.17
N ALA A 13 5.97 8.49 14.30
CA ALA A 13 6.05 8.68 12.87
C ALA A 13 5.20 9.91 12.57
N LYS A 14 5.80 10.91 11.93
CA LYS A 14 5.09 12.12 11.49
C LYS A 14 3.72 11.69 10.97
N ALA A 15 2.66 12.23 11.55
CA ALA A 15 1.30 11.87 11.16
C ALA A 15 1.18 12.03 9.64
N LEU A 16 0.93 10.92 8.95
CA LEU A 16 0.73 10.91 7.50
C LEU A 16 -0.59 11.62 7.22
N ASP A 17 -0.59 12.50 6.22
CA ASP A 17 -1.85 12.99 5.65
C ASP A 17 -2.52 11.83 4.88
N PRO A 18 -3.71 11.36 5.31
CA PRO A 18 -4.39 10.25 4.64
C PRO A 18 -4.70 10.54 3.17
N ALA A 19 -5.02 11.79 2.81
CA ALA A 19 -5.36 12.14 1.44
C ALA A 19 -4.14 12.05 0.52
N GLU A 20 -3.00 12.56 0.97
CA GLU A 20 -1.74 12.44 0.22
C GLU A 20 -1.25 11.00 0.13
N PHE A 21 -1.42 10.22 1.21
CA PHE A 21 -1.11 8.80 1.17
C PHE A 21 -1.96 8.05 0.14
N ILE A 22 -3.27 8.29 0.12
CA ILE A 22 -4.19 7.67 -0.84
C ILE A 22 -3.81 8.07 -2.26
N LYS A 23 -3.61 9.36 -2.55
CA LYS A 23 -3.22 9.83 -3.89
C LYS A 23 -1.92 9.21 -4.36
N ALA A 24 -0.90 9.14 -3.50
CA ALA A 24 0.41 8.59 -3.84
C ALA A 24 0.38 7.08 -4.14
N ASN A 25 -0.59 6.36 -3.58
CA ASN A 25 -0.69 4.90 -3.71
C ASN A 25 -1.85 4.43 -4.60
N MET A 26 -2.78 5.31 -4.96
CA MET A 26 -3.94 4.97 -5.80
C MET A 26 -3.52 4.76 -7.26
N ARG A 27 -3.35 3.51 -7.67
CA ARG A 27 -3.02 3.11 -9.04
C ARG A 27 -4.25 2.58 -9.76
N LEU A 28 -4.99 3.47 -10.42
CA LEU A 28 -6.14 3.09 -11.23
C LEU A 28 -5.74 2.95 -12.70
N ALA A 29 -6.19 1.87 -13.34
CA ALA A 29 -6.00 1.67 -14.78
C ALA A 29 -7.28 1.16 -15.44
N PRO A 30 -7.52 1.51 -16.72
CA PRO A 30 -8.68 1.05 -17.45
C PRO A 30 -8.65 -0.47 -17.67
N VAL A 31 -9.83 -1.09 -17.69
CA VAL A 31 -9.98 -2.46 -18.14
C VAL A 31 -9.84 -2.50 -19.67
N PRO A 32 -9.02 -3.40 -20.26
CA PRO A 32 -8.80 -3.40 -21.71
C PRO A 32 -10.07 -3.52 -22.56
N SER A 33 -11.08 -4.28 -22.10
CA SER A 33 -12.34 -4.48 -22.81
C SER A 33 -13.40 -3.40 -22.53
N VAL A 34 -13.27 -2.62 -21.45
CA VAL A 34 -14.23 -1.59 -21.03
C VAL A 34 -13.48 -0.40 -20.43
N PRO A 35 -12.94 0.52 -21.25
CA PRO A 35 -12.05 1.59 -20.80
C PRO A 35 -12.67 2.60 -19.81
N GLU A 36 -14.00 2.69 -19.79
CA GLU A 36 -14.77 3.50 -18.85
C GLU A 36 -14.65 2.96 -17.42
N VAL A 37 -14.42 1.66 -17.26
CA VAL A 37 -14.20 1.02 -15.97
C VAL A 37 -12.71 1.04 -15.64
N ARG A 38 -12.38 1.60 -14.46
CA ARG A 38 -11.01 1.64 -13.94
C ARG A 38 -10.91 0.78 -12.70
N LEU A 39 -9.89 -0.07 -12.64
CA LEU A 39 -9.64 -0.94 -11.49
C LEU A 39 -8.37 -0.51 -10.77
N TYR A 40 -8.36 -0.76 -9.46
CA TYR A 40 -7.16 -0.64 -8.65
C TYR A 40 -6.19 -1.77 -9.01
N GLN A 41 -5.01 -1.39 -9.46
CA GLN A 41 -4.00 -2.35 -9.89
C GLN A 41 -3.26 -2.97 -8.71
N ALA A 42 -2.91 -4.24 -8.85
CA ALA A 42 -1.98 -4.86 -7.95
C ALA A 42 -0.58 -4.22 -8.05
N HIS A 43 0.02 -3.94 -6.90
CA HIS A 43 1.42 -3.50 -6.75
C HIS A 43 1.94 -3.93 -5.36
N PRO A 44 3.26 -3.88 -5.08
CA PRO A 44 3.80 -4.37 -3.80
C PRO A 44 3.15 -3.77 -2.54
N GLY A 45 2.75 -2.49 -2.59
CA GLY A 45 2.07 -1.80 -1.50
C GLY A 45 0.55 -2.03 -1.40
N SER A 46 -0.07 -2.70 -2.37
CA SER A 46 -1.53 -2.87 -2.43
C SER A 46 -2.08 -4.02 -1.58
N GLY A 47 -1.23 -4.93 -1.11
CA GLY A 47 -1.66 -6.22 -0.54
C GLY A 47 -2.15 -7.24 -1.59
N LEU A 48 -2.36 -6.82 -2.85
CA LEU A 48 -2.78 -7.66 -3.97
C LEU A 48 -1.61 -8.27 -4.75
N ARG A 49 -0.41 -8.30 -4.16
CA ARG A 49 0.82 -8.75 -4.83
C ARG A 49 0.71 -10.13 -5.48
N ARG A 50 -0.12 -11.03 -4.91
CA ARG A 50 -0.33 -12.39 -5.43
C ARG A 50 -0.98 -12.41 -6.82
N LEU A 51 -1.66 -11.34 -7.21
CA LEU A 51 -2.23 -11.18 -8.55
C LEU A 51 -1.20 -10.76 -9.60
N LEU A 52 0.03 -10.42 -9.19
CA LEU A 52 1.15 -10.12 -10.10
C LEU A 52 1.99 -11.35 -10.43
N GLU A 53 1.77 -12.46 -9.72
CA GLU A 53 2.50 -13.72 -9.92
C GLU A 53 1.66 -14.63 -10.84
N PRO A 54 2.28 -15.40 -11.76
CA PRO A 54 1.60 -16.33 -12.65
C PRO A 54 0.80 -17.43 -11.94
#